data_AF-W2LK22-F1
#
_entry.id   AF-W2LK22-F1
#
_cell.length_a   1.000
_cell.length_b   1.000
_cell.length_c   1.000
_cell.angle_alpha   90.00
_cell.angle_beta   90.00
_cell.angle_gamma   90.00
#
_symmetry.space_group_name_H-M   'P 1'
#
loop_
_entity.id
_entity.type
_entity.pdbx_description
1 polymer ?
#
loop_
_entity_poly.entity_id
_entity_poly.type
_entity_poly.pdbx_seq_one_letter_code
_entity_poly.pdbx_strand_id
1 'polypeptide(L)'
;MNKIVKIFACLAILLIPSLAIIPPAVIASTIETVYSEFVKHDVVDDAELAGSIPLGGLAILVIDQQVSFHPGGSLAIPTANEDAARIAAFITNHTSELSQIILTMDSHQRYHIGHGIFWMNDTGESPQPFTTITSKDIKKGVWRPRDSSLSDYVLTYTKALEATGKFSLTIWPEHCLIGSPGHNIVPNVLAAAMEWTKRTLKPIQYVMKGSNPFTEHYSVLKAEYELPYDPSTSLNKKLIKSL
;
A
#
# COMPACT_ATOMS: atom_id res chain seq x y z
N MET A 1 -12.78 3.35 -35.47
CA MET A 1 -13.45 2.20 -36.13
C MET A 1 -13.68 2.37 -37.64
N ASN A 2 -14.22 3.48 -38.15
CA ASN A 2 -14.64 3.57 -39.57
C ASN A 2 -13.54 3.67 -40.66
N LYS A 3 -12.29 4.01 -40.32
CA LYS A 3 -11.20 4.10 -41.32
C LYS A 3 -10.53 2.75 -41.62
N ILE A 4 -10.43 1.88 -40.61
CA ILE A 4 -9.78 0.56 -40.73
C ILE A 4 -10.67 -0.38 -41.54
N VAL A 5 -11.99 -0.39 -41.29
CA VAL A 5 -12.95 -1.20 -42.06
C VAL A 5 -12.95 -0.86 -43.55
N LYS A 6 -12.76 0.42 -43.92
CA LYS A 6 -12.68 0.86 -45.33
C LYS A 6 -11.41 0.39 -46.04
N ILE A 7 -10.27 0.30 -45.33
CA ILE A 7 -9.01 -0.20 -45.90
C ILE A 7 -9.10 -1.69 -46.20
N PHE A 8 -9.72 -2.48 -45.30
CA PHE A 8 -9.93 -3.92 -45.51
C PHE A 8 -10.91 -4.23 -46.65
N ALA A 9 -11.97 -3.41 -46.82
CA ALA A 9 -12.88 -3.55 -47.96
C ALA A 9 -12.15 -3.33 -49.31
N CYS A 10 -11.24 -2.36 -49.39
CA CYS A 10 -10.46 -2.11 -50.61
C CYS A 10 -9.42 -3.20 -50.90
N LEU A 11 -8.77 -3.77 -49.86
CA LEU A 11 -7.76 -4.81 -50.03
C LEU A 11 -8.38 -6.16 -50.42
N ALA A 12 -9.55 -6.50 -49.87
CA ALA A 12 -10.29 -7.71 -50.23
C ALA A 12 -10.81 -7.68 -51.68
N ILE A 13 -11.13 -6.49 -52.21
CA ILE A 13 -11.60 -6.33 -53.60
C ILE A 13 -10.45 -6.45 -54.62
N LEU A 14 -9.22 -6.07 -54.25
CA LEU A 14 -8.05 -6.12 -55.14
C LEU A 14 -7.47 -7.52 -55.36
N LEU A 15 -7.85 -8.51 -54.54
CA LEU A 15 -7.41 -9.90 -54.67
C LEU A 15 -8.32 -10.77 -55.56
N ILE A 16 -9.45 -10.22 -56.04
CA ILE A 16 -10.51 -11.00 -56.70
C ILE A 16 -10.16 -11.62 -58.08
N PRO A 17 -9.16 -11.19 -58.89
CA PRO A 17 -8.96 -11.84 -60.19
C PRO A 17 -8.28 -13.22 -60.14
N SER A 18 -7.65 -13.63 -59.02
CA SER A 18 -6.86 -14.88 -58.98
C SER A 18 -7.34 -15.93 -57.97
N LEU A 19 -8.46 -15.71 -57.29
CA LEU A 19 -8.94 -16.60 -56.22
C LEU A 19 -9.78 -17.79 -56.70
N ALA A 20 -9.93 -17.99 -58.01
CA ALA A 20 -10.74 -19.07 -58.58
C ALA A 20 -10.14 -20.49 -58.41
N ILE A 21 -8.96 -20.66 -57.81
CA ILE A 21 -8.25 -21.95 -57.71
C ILE A 21 -7.95 -22.35 -56.25
N ILE A 22 -8.31 -21.54 -55.26
CA ILE A 22 -7.98 -21.83 -53.85
C ILE A 22 -9.21 -22.40 -53.12
N PRO A 23 -9.12 -23.59 -52.49
CA PRO A 23 -10.24 -24.15 -51.73
C PRO A 23 -10.67 -23.21 -50.58
N PRO A 24 -11.99 -23.08 -50.29
CA PRO A 24 -12.51 -22.15 -49.27
C PRO A 24 -11.86 -22.26 -47.89
N ALA A 25 -11.45 -23.46 -47.50
CA ALA A 25 -10.79 -23.73 -46.23
C ALA A 25 -9.39 -23.07 -46.10
N VAL A 26 -8.65 -22.96 -47.20
CA VAL A 26 -7.31 -22.36 -47.23
C VAL A 26 -7.40 -20.82 -47.16
N ILE A 27 -8.46 -20.24 -47.72
CA ILE A 27 -8.75 -18.81 -47.64
C ILE A 27 -9.10 -18.44 -46.19
N ALA A 28 -9.96 -19.24 -45.54
CA ALA A 28 -10.34 -19.02 -44.14
C ALA A 28 -9.12 -19.11 -43.21
N SER A 29 -8.28 -20.15 -43.33
CA SER A 29 -7.10 -20.30 -42.47
C SER A 29 -6.06 -19.20 -42.71
N THR A 30 -5.87 -18.77 -43.97
CA THR A 30 -4.91 -17.70 -44.28
C THR A 30 -5.39 -16.34 -43.77
N ILE A 31 -6.70 -16.06 -43.87
CA ILE A 31 -7.29 -14.84 -43.29
C ILE A 31 -7.20 -14.88 -41.76
N GLU A 32 -7.41 -16.03 -41.12
CA GLU A 32 -7.34 -16.21 -39.67
C GLU A 32 -5.90 -16.06 -39.14
N THR A 33 -4.92 -16.60 -39.86
CA THR A 33 -3.48 -16.40 -39.57
C THR A 33 -3.07 -14.94 -39.76
N VAL A 34 -3.49 -14.30 -40.85
CA VAL A 34 -3.18 -12.87 -41.09
C VAL A 34 -3.90 -11.99 -40.06
N TYR A 35 -5.16 -12.30 -39.70
CA TYR A 35 -5.89 -11.56 -38.66
C TYR A 35 -5.24 -11.70 -37.29
N SER A 36 -4.76 -12.90 -36.91
CA SER A 36 -4.04 -13.12 -35.65
C SER A 36 -2.62 -12.53 -35.63
N GLU A 37 -1.96 -12.41 -36.78
CA GLU A 37 -0.66 -11.71 -36.88
C GLU A 37 -0.81 -10.18 -36.83
N PHE A 38 -1.89 -9.62 -37.40
CA PHE A 38 -2.15 -8.17 -37.38
C PHE A 38 -2.90 -7.69 -36.12
N VAL A 39 -3.63 -8.60 -35.45
CA VAL A 39 -4.30 -8.38 -34.16
C VAL A 39 -3.63 -9.26 -33.12
N LYS A 40 -2.33 -9.04 -32.87
CA LYS A 40 -1.78 -9.36 -31.54
C LYS A 40 -2.39 -8.36 -30.57
N HIS A 41 -3.56 -8.70 -30.03
CA HIS A 41 -4.04 -8.08 -28.81
C HIS A 41 -3.02 -8.45 -27.73
N ASP A 42 -2.25 -7.47 -27.27
CA ASP A 42 -1.26 -7.71 -26.24
C ASP A 42 -1.98 -7.96 -24.92
N VAL A 43 -2.18 -9.25 -24.62
CA VAL A 43 -2.82 -9.71 -23.38
C VAL A 43 -2.11 -9.20 -22.12
N VAL A 44 -0.86 -8.76 -22.23
CA VAL A 44 -0.11 -8.14 -21.14
C VAL A 44 -0.60 -6.71 -20.90
N ASP A 45 -0.85 -5.94 -21.96
CA ASP A 45 -1.36 -4.57 -21.87
C ASP A 45 -2.75 -4.54 -21.24
N ASP A 46 -3.60 -5.52 -21.51
CA ASP A 46 -4.93 -5.61 -20.90
C ASP A 46 -4.85 -5.83 -19.39
N ALA A 47 -3.96 -6.72 -18.96
CA ALA A 47 -3.75 -7.01 -17.54
C ALA A 47 -3.10 -5.81 -16.83
N GLU A 48 -2.16 -5.12 -17.48
CA GLU A 48 -1.55 -3.89 -16.94
C GLU A 48 -2.59 -2.78 -16.82
N LEU A 49 -3.44 -2.57 -17.83
CA LEU A 49 -4.50 -1.58 -17.81
C LEU A 49 -5.54 -1.89 -16.72
N ALA A 50 -5.96 -3.15 -16.60
CA ALA A 50 -6.89 -3.58 -15.56
C ALA A 50 -6.31 -3.45 -14.13
N GLY A 51 -4.99 -3.62 -14.00
CA GLY A 51 -4.26 -3.44 -12.74
C GLY A 51 -3.83 -2.00 -12.45
N SER A 52 -4.01 -1.08 -13.40
CA SER A 52 -3.56 0.29 -13.28
C SER A 52 -4.36 1.07 -12.23
N ILE A 53 -3.68 1.95 -11.49
CA ILE A 53 -4.35 2.86 -10.57
C ILE A 53 -4.92 4.02 -11.41
N PRO A 54 -6.24 4.25 -11.41
CA PRO A 54 -6.84 5.28 -12.24
C PRO A 54 -6.34 6.66 -11.82
N LEU A 55 -5.94 7.47 -12.81
CA LEU A 55 -5.56 8.86 -12.58
C LEU A 55 -6.81 9.75 -12.55
N GLY A 56 -6.99 10.48 -11.45
CA GLY A 56 -8.11 11.40 -11.24
C GLY A 56 -9.41 10.75 -10.73
N GLY A 57 -10.43 11.57 -10.55
CA GLY A 57 -11.70 11.17 -9.91
C GLY A 57 -11.66 11.31 -8.38
N LEU A 58 -12.62 10.69 -7.71
CA LEU A 58 -12.71 10.71 -6.24
C LEU A 58 -12.02 9.47 -5.66
N ALA A 59 -10.97 9.68 -4.88
CA ALA A 59 -10.32 8.63 -4.11
C ALA A 59 -10.64 8.75 -2.61
N ILE A 60 -10.67 7.63 -1.90
CA ILE A 60 -10.64 7.59 -0.45
C ILE A 60 -9.33 6.97 0.06
N LEU A 61 -8.61 7.72 0.89
CA LEU A 61 -7.44 7.24 1.62
C LEU A 61 -7.85 6.93 3.07
N VAL A 62 -7.93 5.64 3.39
CA VAL A 62 -8.31 5.14 4.71
C VAL A 62 -7.05 4.84 5.50
N ILE A 63 -6.85 5.59 6.60
CA ILE A 63 -5.66 5.46 7.43
C ILE A 63 -5.88 4.40 8.51
N ASP A 64 -5.07 3.34 8.44
CA ASP A 64 -4.77 2.39 9.52
C ASP A 64 -6.02 1.88 10.29
N GLN A 65 -7.11 1.55 9.59
CA GLN A 65 -8.32 0.96 10.19
C GLN A 65 -8.09 -0.53 10.54
N GLN A 66 -7.04 -0.81 11.32
CA GLN A 66 -6.58 -2.14 11.68
C GLN A 66 -7.07 -2.55 13.06
N VAL A 67 -7.31 -3.85 13.27
CA VAL A 67 -7.84 -4.41 14.52
C VAL A 67 -7.07 -3.94 15.75
N SER A 68 -5.74 -3.81 15.66
CA SER A 68 -4.90 -3.30 16.76
C SER A 68 -5.33 -1.93 17.29
N PHE A 69 -5.88 -1.05 16.45
CA PHE A 69 -6.29 0.30 16.83
C PHE A 69 -7.74 0.41 17.28
N HIS A 70 -8.50 -0.68 17.27
CA HIS A 70 -9.92 -0.70 17.65
C HIS A 70 -10.11 -1.28 19.06
N PRO A 71 -11.25 -1.01 19.74
CA PRO A 71 -11.57 -1.65 21.02
C PRO A 71 -11.36 -3.17 20.99
N GLY A 72 -10.53 -3.67 21.92
CA GLY A 72 -10.09 -5.07 21.97
C GLY A 72 -8.74 -5.35 21.30
N GLY A 73 -8.20 -4.39 20.54
CA GLY A 73 -6.86 -4.40 19.97
C GLY A 73 -5.75 -4.00 20.94
N SER A 74 -4.50 -4.15 20.52
CA SER A 74 -3.32 -3.91 21.37
C SER A 74 -2.96 -2.43 21.59
N LEU A 75 -3.45 -1.53 20.73
CA LEU A 75 -3.30 -0.08 20.84
C LEU A 75 -4.66 0.60 20.56
N ALA A 76 -5.69 0.13 21.27
CA ALA A 76 -7.07 0.49 21.03
C ALA A 76 -7.39 1.98 21.25
N ILE A 77 -8.09 2.58 20.30
CA ILE A 77 -8.69 3.91 20.39
C ILE A 77 -10.19 3.72 20.72
N PRO A 78 -10.71 4.32 21.82
CA PRO A 78 -12.07 4.03 22.29
C PRO A 78 -13.19 4.25 21.25
N THR A 79 -13.04 5.24 20.37
CA THR A 79 -14.07 5.66 19.41
C THR A 79 -13.82 5.17 17.97
N ALA A 80 -12.83 4.29 17.76
CA ALA A 80 -12.44 3.89 16.41
C ALA A 80 -13.55 3.10 15.69
N ASN A 81 -14.42 2.40 16.42
CA ASN A 81 -15.50 1.64 15.81
C ASN A 81 -16.53 2.54 15.11
N GLU A 82 -16.82 3.71 15.68
CA GLU A 82 -17.72 4.70 15.08
C GLU A 82 -17.12 5.32 13.82
N ASP A 83 -15.81 5.57 13.80
CA ASP A 83 -15.08 6.01 12.60
C ASP A 83 -15.12 4.96 11.49
N ALA A 84 -14.83 3.69 11.81
CA ALA A 84 -14.92 2.59 10.85
C ALA A 84 -16.33 2.44 10.26
N ALA A 85 -17.38 2.61 11.09
CA ALA A 85 -18.76 2.58 10.61
C ALA A 85 -19.04 3.70 9.60
N ARG A 86 -18.57 4.92 9.86
CA ARG A 86 -18.69 6.06 8.92
C ARG A 86 -17.93 5.80 7.62
N ILE A 87 -16.72 5.26 7.71
CA ILE A 87 -15.89 4.92 6.53
C ILE A 87 -16.59 3.86 5.68
N ALA A 88 -17.08 2.78 6.28
CA ALA A 88 -17.80 1.72 5.57
C ALA A 88 -19.08 2.24 4.90
N ALA A 89 -19.84 3.11 5.58
CA ALA A 89 -21.02 3.75 5.01
C ALA A 89 -20.66 4.68 3.84
N PHE A 90 -19.58 5.46 3.96
CA PHE A 90 -19.10 6.32 2.87
C PHE A 90 -18.74 5.51 1.62
N ILE A 91 -17.96 4.43 1.77
CA ILE A 91 -17.60 3.54 0.66
C ILE A 91 -18.85 2.96 -0.01
N THR A 92 -19.82 2.53 0.79
CA THR A 92 -21.07 1.94 0.30
C THR A 92 -21.92 2.97 -0.48
N ASN A 93 -22.05 4.19 0.05
CA ASN A 93 -22.90 5.22 -0.53
C ASN A 93 -22.30 5.86 -1.79
N HIS A 94 -20.98 5.86 -1.93
CA HIS A 94 -20.26 6.49 -3.05
C HIS A 94 -19.59 5.47 -3.98
N THR A 95 -20.09 4.23 -4.02
CA THR A 95 -19.45 3.15 -4.79
C THR A 95 -19.24 3.49 -6.27
N SER A 96 -20.21 4.14 -6.92
CA SER A 96 -20.11 4.52 -8.33
C SER A 96 -19.27 5.78 -8.57
N GLU A 97 -19.05 6.61 -7.55
CA GLU A 97 -18.27 7.85 -7.63
C GLU A 97 -16.79 7.61 -7.33
N LEU A 98 -16.49 6.64 -6.45
CA LEU A 98 -15.14 6.31 -6.05
C LEU A 98 -14.36 5.67 -7.21
N SER A 99 -13.33 6.37 -7.67
CA SER A 99 -12.36 5.85 -8.63
C SER A 99 -11.36 4.91 -7.97
N GLN A 100 -11.06 5.09 -6.67
CA GLN A 100 -10.00 4.38 -5.96
C GLN A 100 -10.26 4.27 -4.45
N ILE A 101 -9.92 3.13 -3.87
CA ILE A 101 -9.83 2.91 -2.42
C ILE A 101 -8.38 2.57 -2.08
N ILE A 102 -7.78 3.37 -1.20
CA ILE A 102 -6.46 3.14 -0.64
C ILE A 102 -6.61 2.81 0.84
N LEU A 103 -6.11 1.65 1.26
CA LEU A 103 -6.04 1.25 2.66
C LEU A 103 -4.58 1.28 3.10
N THR A 104 -4.24 2.13 4.07
CA THR A 104 -2.91 2.10 4.68
C THR A 104 -2.87 1.07 5.78
N MET A 105 -1.71 0.46 5.96
CA MET A 105 -1.49 -0.55 6.99
C MET A 105 -0.18 -0.26 7.71
N ASP A 106 -0.29 0.14 8.97
CA ASP A 106 0.84 0.09 9.88
C ASP A 106 1.29 -1.37 9.99
N SER A 107 2.58 -1.62 9.84
CA SER A 107 3.09 -2.96 9.57
C SER A 107 4.42 -3.15 10.27
N HIS A 108 4.39 -3.51 11.54
CA HIS A 108 5.61 -3.57 12.35
C HIS A 108 6.20 -4.98 12.45
N GLN A 109 7.53 -5.02 12.47
CA GLN A 109 8.26 -6.14 13.07
C GLN A 109 8.10 -6.09 14.60
N ARG A 110 8.19 -7.23 15.27
CA ARG A 110 8.17 -7.23 16.74
C ARG A 110 9.33 -6.42 17.32
N TYR A 111 10.55 -6.66 16.81
CA TYR A 111 11.73 -5.87 17.14
C TYR A 111 11.72 -4.54 16.37
N HIS A 112 10.94 -3.57 16.86
CA HIS A 112 10.81 -2.22 16.30
C HIS A 112 11.38 -1.19 17.28
N ILE A 113 11.99 -0.11 16.80
CA ILE A 113 12.55 0.96 17.63
C ILE A 113 11.48 1.64 18.51
N GLY A 114 10.23 1.64 18.05
CA GLY A 114 9.05 2.09 18.82
C GLY A 114 8.51 1.07 19.82
N HIS A 115 9.06 -0.14 19.93
CA HIS A 115 8.60 -1.17 20.86
C HIS A 115 9.58 -1.38 22.01
N GLY A 116 9.05 -1.70 23.20
CA GLY A 116 9.87 -1.89 24.40
C GLY A 116 10.91 -3.00 24.28
N ILE A 117 10.69 -4.02 23.44
CA ILE A 117 11.66 -5.11 23.22
C ILE A 117 12.99 -4.61 22.64
N PHE A 118 13.01 -3.47 21.94
CA PHE A 118 14.23 -2.90 21.38
C PHE A 118 15.17 -2.34 22.44
N TRP A 119 14.64 -2.03 23.62
CA TRP A 119 15.31 -1.26 24.67
C TRP A 119 15.50 -2.06 25.94
N MET A 120 16.50 -1.66 26.72
CA MET A 120 16.71 -2.10 28.09
C MET A 120 17.29 -0.96 28.96
N ASN A 121 17.01 -1.01 30.27
CA ASN A 121 17.72 -0.22 31.28
C ASN A 121 18.91 -1.02 31.87
N ASP A 122 19.50 -0.53 32.95
CA ASP A 122 20.63 -1.18 33.64
C ASP A 122 20.28 -2.53 34.28
N THR A 123 19.01 -2.75 34.63
CA THR A 123 18.51 -4.03 35.18
C THR A 123 18.07 -5.01 34.09
N GLY A 124 18.10 -4.60 32.82
CA GLY A 124 17.72 -5.41 31.66
C GLY A 124 16.24 -5.37 31.26
N GLU A 125 15.45 -4.53 31.94
CA GLU A 125 14.01 -4.39 31.76
C GLU A 125 13.68 -3.46 30.58
N SER A 126 12.57 -3.73 29.89
CA SER A 126 12.05 -2.86 28.83
C SER A 126 11.33 -1.62 29.38
N PRO A 127 11.33 -0.50 28.66
CA PRO A 127 10.44 0.63 28.95
C PRO A 127 8.98 0.19 28.83
N GLN A 128 8.12 0.74 29.69
CA GLN A 128 6.68 0.53 29.62
C GLN A 128 6.10 1.25 28.40
N PRO A 129 4.96 0.78 27.85
CA PRO A 129 4.22 1.55 26.85
C PRO A 129 3.95 2.98 27.29
N PHE A 130 3.90 3.88 26.31
CA PHE A 130 3.77 5.33 26.43
C PHE A 130 4.97 6.04 27.10
N THR A 131 6.10 5.35 27.29
CA THR A 131 7.35 5.98 27.72
C THR A 131 7.95 6.79 26.58
N THR A 132 8.27 8.07 26.82
CA THR A 132 9.09 8.87 25.91
C THR A 132 10.57 8.66 26.22
N ILE A 133 11.38 8.39 25.18
CA ILE A 133 12.83 8.26 25.28
C ILE A 133 13.50 9.41 24.53
N THR A 134 14.32 10.20 25.25
CA THR A 134 15.05 11.34 24.68
C THR A 134 16.50 11.00 24.38
N SER A 135 17.15 11.80 23.53
CA SER A 135 18.60 11.70 23.28
C SER A 135 19.42 11.91 24.56
N LYS A 136 18.88 12.65 25.53
CA LYS A 136 19.46 12.83 26.87
C LYS A 136 19.41 11.53 27.68
N ASP A 137 18.32 10.77 27.61
CA ASP A 137 18.19 9.48 28.29
C ASP A 137 19.18 8.46 27.75
N ILE A 138 19.36 8.44 26.42
CA ILE A 138 20.37 7.60 25.74
C ILE A 138 21.78 7.96 26.23
N LYS A 139 22.15 9.26 26.21
CA LYS A 139 23.48 9.73 26.67
C LYS A 139 23.77 9.37 28.13
N LYS A 140 22.73 9.34 28.97
CA LYS A 140 22.85 9.01 30.39
C LYS A 140 22.82 7.51 30.67
N GLY A 141 22.57 6.68 29.65
CA GLY A 141 22.42 5.23 29.81
C GLY A 141 21.10 4.80 30.46
N VAL A 142 20.12 5.70 30.62
CA VAL A 142 18.81 5.37 31.20
C VAL A 142 18.12 4.29 30.35
N TRP A 143 18.20 4.47 29.04
CA TRP A 143 17.76 3.49 28.05
C TRP A 143 18.88 3.25 27.04
N ARG A 144 19.11 1.98 26.71
CA ARG A 144 20.06 1.55 25.69
C ARG A 144 19.43 0.48 24.79
N PRO A 145 19.83 0.39 23.51
CA PRO A 145 19.34 -0.68 22.66
C PRO A 145 19.83 -2.02 23.21
N ARG A 146 19.02 -3.07 23.06
CA ARG A 146 19.43 -4.43 23.43
C ARG A 146 20.59 -4.91 22.56
N ASP A 147 20.57 -4.55 21.28
CA ASP A 147 21.74 -4.68 20.40
C ASP A 147 22.66 -3.47 20.59
N SER A 148 23.76 -3.69 21.31
CA SER A 148 24.75 -2.65 21.60
C SER A 148 25.41 -2.03 20.35
N SER A 149 25.40 -2.72 19.21
CA SER A 149 25.94 -2.19 17.95
C SER A 149 25.16 -0.97 17.43
N LEU A 150 23.93 -0.77 17.91
CA LEU A 150 23.05 0.33 17.52
C LEU A 150 23.16 1.57 18.41
N SER A 151 24.09 1.60 19.37
CA SER A 151 24.17 2.69 20.38
C SER A 151 24.33 4.09 19.75
N ASP A 152 25.25 4.24 18.79
CA ASP A 152 25.46 5.51 18.09
C ASP A 152 24.29 5.86 17.17
N TYR A 153 23.67 4.84 16.58
CA TYR A 153 22.50 4.99 15.72
C TYR A 153 21.32 5.59 16.49
N VAL A 154 20.94 4.99 17.63
CA VAL A 154 19.78 5.45 18.40
C VAL A 154 19.97 6.86 18.96
N LEU A 155 21.21 7.23 19.31
CA LEU A 155 21.53 8.57 19.75
C LEU A 155 21.39 9.58 18.60
N THR A 156 21.80 9.20 17.40
CA THR A 156 21.66 10.04 16.19
C THR A 156 20.20 10.20 15.80
N TYR A 157 19.44 9.09 15.78
CA TYR A 157 18.01 9.04 15.50
C TYR A 157 17.21 9.94 16.45
N THR A 158 17.37 9.77 17.77
CA THR A 158 16.63 10.55 18.78
C THR A 158 16.93 12.05 18.69
N LYS A 159 18.20 12.43 18.46
CA LYS A 159 18.56 13.84 18.19
C LYS A 159 17.88 14.39 16.94
N ALA A 160 17.81 13.59 15.87
CA ALA A 160 17.19 14.02 14.63
C ALA A 160 15.69 14.26 14.82
N LEU A 161 14.98 13.35 15.50
CA LEU A 161 13.57 13.54 15.85
C LEU A 161 13.35 14.83 16.64
N GLU A 162 14.12 15.02 17.71
CA GLU A 162 14.07 16.22 18.56
C GLU A 162 14.34 17.51 17.77
N ALA A 163 15.28 17.49 16.83
CA ALA A 163 15.62 18.64 15.99
C ALA A 163 14.48 19.05 15.03
N THR A 164 13.63 18.11 14.60
CA THR A 164 12.45 18.44 13.80
C THR A 164 11.33 19.09 14.61
N GLY A 165 11.31 18.85 15.93
CA GLY A 165 10.25 19.29 16.84
C GLY A 165 8.88 18.66 16.60
N LYS A 166 8.75 17.72 15.64
CA LYS A 166 7.46 17.08 15.30
C LYS A 166 7.09 15.98 16.28
N PHE A 167 8.05 15.11 16.59
CA PHE A 167 7.84 13.94 17.43
C PHE A 167 9.06 13.67 18.31
N SER A 168 8.79 13.10 19.48
CA SER A 168 9.80 12.43 20.30
C SER A 168 9.58 10.93 20.19
N LEU A 169 10.64 10.13 20.34
CA LEU A 169 10.50 8.68 20.36
C LEU A 169 9.58 8.28 21.52
N THR A 170 8.45 7.67 21.17
CA THR A 170 7.47 7.14 22.11
C THR A 170 7.45 5.63 21.97
N ILE A 171 7.49 4.93 23.10
CA ILE A 171 7.36 3.48 23.14
C ILE A 171 5.88 3.13 23.10
N TRP A 172 5.46 2.31 22.17
CA TRP A 172 4.10 1.82 22.03
C TRP A 172 3.99 0.37 22.53
N PRO A 173 2.78 -0.09 22.91
CA PRO A 173 2.50 -1.52 22.99
C PRO A 173 2.87 -2.18 21.65
N GLU A 174 3.22 -3.47 21.64
CA GLU A 174 3.38 -4.18 20.38
C GLU A 174 2.04 -4.18 19.63
N HIS A 175 2.02 -3.60 18.43
CA HIS A 175 0.81 -3.40 17.65
C HIS A 175 1.06 -3.62 16.16
N CYS A 176 -0.02 -3.93 15.43
CA CYS A 176 0.02 -4.10 13.98
C CYS A 176 1.15 -5.02 13.48
N LEU A 177 1.47 -6.06 14.27
CA LEU A 177 2.56 -6.97 13.96
C LEU A 177 2.23 -7.75 12.69
N ILE A 178 3.12 -7.70 11.69
CA ILE A 178 2.88 -8.31 10.38
C ILE A 178 2.49 -9.79 10.54
N GLY A 179 1.34 -10.17 9.96
CA GLY A 179 0.82 -11.54 10.01
C GLY A 179 0.03 -11.90 11.28
N SER A 180 -0.09 -10.98 12.25
CA SER A 180 -0.93 -11.17 13.44
C SER A 180 -2.39 -10.78 13.17
N PRO A 181 -3.35 -11.22 14.00
CA PRO A 181 -4.74 -10.75 13.89
C PRO A 181 -4.89 -9.23 13.96
N GLY A 182 -4.08 -8.57 14.79
CA GLY A 182 -4.09 -7.12 14.98
C GLY A 182 -3.70 -6.32 13.72
N HIS A 183 -2.97 -6.95 12.79
CA HIS A 183 -2.54 -6.32 11.54
C HIS A 183 -3.66 -6.21 10.50
N ASN A 184 -4.72 -7.01 10.61
CA ASN A 184 -5.81 -6.99 9.64
C ASN A 184 -6.67 -5.72 9.74
N ILE A 185 -7.26 -5.30 8.62
CA ILE A 185 -8.29 -4.27 8.57
C ILE A 185 -9.56 -4.75 9.30
N VAL A 186 -10.26 -3.85 9.99
CA VAL A 186 -11.49 -4.21 10.70
C VAL A 186 -12.59 -4.70 9.74
N PRO A 187 -13.42 -5.68 10.15
CA PRO A 187 -14.27 -6.42 9.22
C PRO A 187 -15.26 -5.57 8.42
N ASN A 188 -15.85 -4.53 9.00
CA ASN A 188 -16.84 -3.69 8.33
C ASN A 188 -16.22 -2.82 7.22
N VAL A 189 -15.04 -2.23 7.46
CA VAL A 189 -14.31 -1.45 6.46
C VAL A 189 -13.84 -2.37 5.33
N LEU A 190 -13.27 -3.52 5.67
CA LEU A 190 -12.81 -4.50 4.68
C LEU A 190 -13.98 -5.00 3.82
N ALA A 191 -15.12 -5.35 4.43
CA ALA A 191 -16.30 -5.80 3.70
C ALA A 191 -16.82 -4.75 2.71
N ALA A 192 -16.89 -3.48 3.11
CA ALA A 192 -17.31 -2.39 2.22
C ALA A 192 -16.35 -2.21 1.03
N ALA A 193 -15.04 -2.26 1.27
CA ALA A 193 -14.04 -2.17 0.22
C ALA A 193 -14.10 -3.38 -0.75
N MET A 194 -14.32 -4.60 -0.24
CA MET A 194 -14.47 -5.79 -1.07
C MET A 194 -15.73 -5.75 -1.94
N GLU A 195 -16.85 -5.26 -1.42
CA GLU A 195 -18.08 -5.08 -2.20
C GLU A 195 -17.90 -3.99 -3.27
N TRP A 196 -17.14 -2.92 -2.98
CA TRP A 196 -16.74 -1.94 -3.99
C TRP A 196 -15.92 -2.58 -5.12
N THR A 197 -14.93 -3.41 -4.81
CA THR A 197 -14.14 -4.15 -5.83
C THR A 197 -15.03 -5.04 -6.68
N LYS A 198 -15.98 -5.77 -6.07
CA LYS A 198 -16.93 -6.61 -6.81
C LYS A 198 -17.77 -5.81 -7.81
N ARG A 199 -18.18 -4.59 -7.47
CA ARG A 199 -19.03 -3.73 -8.32
C ARG A 199 -18.26 -3.00 -9.40
N THR A 200 -17.06 -2.53 -9.08
CA THR A 200 -16.26 -1.69 -9.98
C THR A 200 -15.23 -2.49 -10.78
N LEU A 201 -14.96 -3.74 -10.39
CA LEU A 201 -13.89 -4.59 -10.91
C LEU A 201 -12.49 -3.99 -10.74
N LYS A 202 -12.33 -3.06 -9.79
CA LYS A 202 -11.07 -2.39 -9.49
C LYS A 202 -10.39 -2.97 -8.25
N PRO A 203 -9.06 -3.09 -8.24
CA PRO A 203 -8.32 -3.54 -7.07
C PRO A 203 -8.30 -2.49 -5.96
N ILE A 204 -8.26 -2.94 -4.71
CA ILE A 204 -7.93 -2.10 -3.55
C ILE A 204 -6.42 -1.89 -3.53
N GLN A 205 -5.96 -0.64 -3.35
CA GLN A 205 -4.56 -0.35 -3.15
C GLN A 205 -4.21 -0.46 -1.67
N TYR A 206 -3.35 -1.41 -1.30
CA TYR A 206 -2.79 -1.50 0.05
C TYR A 206 -1.44 -0.80 0.11
N VAL A 207 -1.24 0.06 1.11
CA VAL A 207 0.03 0.76 1.32
C VAL A 207 0.54 0.46 2.73
N MET A 208 1.55 -0.39 2.81
CA MET A 208 2.20 -0.72 4.07
C MET A 208 3.22 0.35 4.46
N LYS A 209 3.30 0.66 5.76
CA LYS A 209 4.29 1.55 6.37
C LYS A 209 4.80 0.96 7.70
N GLY A 210 5.93 1.44 8.20
CA GLY A 210 6.48 1.00 9.49
C GLY A 210 7.21 -0.36 9.51
N SER A 211 7.47 -0.97 8.36
CA SER A 211 8.10 -2.29 8.26
C SER A 211 9.61 -2.29 8.47
N ASN A 212 10.29 -1.14 8.32
CA ASN A 212 11.67 -1.00 8.73
C ASN A 212 11.74 -0.83 10.27
N PRO A 213 12.42 -1.73 11.00
CA PRO A 213 12.42 -1.74 12.45
C PRO A 213 13.18 -0.57 13.10
N PHE A 214 13.91 0.24 12.33
CA PHE A 214 14.84 1.22 12.86
C PHE A 214 14.34 2.66 12.78
N THR A 215 13.12 2.90 12.29
CA THR A 215 12.50 4.24 12.27
C THR A 215 11.00 4.15 12.51
N GLU A 216 10.42 5.13 13.20
CA GLU A 216 8.97 5.33 13.18
C GLU A 216 8.50 5.82 11.83
N HIS A 217 7.23 5.54 11.53
CA HIS A 217 6.63 5.82 10.22
C HIS A 217 5.13 6.14 10.39
N TYR A 218 4.81 7.30 11.00
CA TYR A 218 3.42 7.70 11.23
C TYR A 218 2.70 8.08 9.94
N SER A 219 3.34 8.87 9.08
CA SER A 219 2.77 9.26 7.78
C SER A 219 2.92 8.13 6.76
N VAL A 220 1.87 7.77 6.03
CA VAL A 220 2.00 6.87 4.86
C VAL A 220 2.93 7.42 3.75
N LEU A 221 3.28 8.71 3.82
CA LEU A 221 4.09 9.35 2.81
C LEU A 221 5.59 9.19 3.06
N LYS A 222 6.06 9.12 4.31
CA LYS A 222 7.49 9.19 4.64
C LYS A 222 7.73 8.80 6.10
N ALA A 223 8.84 8.11 6.36
CA ALA A 223 9.28 7.81 7.72
C ALA A 223 9.80 9.04 8.47
N GLU A 224 9.79 8.99 9.80
CA GLU A 224 10.29 10.08 10.65
C GLU A 224 11.81 10.26 10.52
N TYR A 225 12.52 9.19 10.17
CA TYR A 225 13.93 9.19 9.84
C TYR A 225 14.20 8.35 8.58
N GLU A 226 14.60 9.00 7.50
CA GLU A 226 14.92 8.29 6.25
C GLU A 226 16.21 7.50 6.38
N LEU A 227 16.16 6.25 5.92
CA LEU A 227 17.29 5.35 5.87
C LEU A 227 17.69 5.12 4.40
N PRO A 228 18.86 5.59 3.96
CA PRO A 228 19.25 5.54 2.54
C PRO A 228 19.27 4.15 1.91
N TYR A 229 19.46 3.11 2.72
CA TYR A 229 19.47 1.71 2.25
C TYR A 229 18.07 1.13 2.07
N ASP A 230 17.03 1.78 2.60
CA ASP A 230 15.65 1.30 2.52
C ASP A 230 14.74 2.38 1.88
N PRO A 231 14.46 2.25 0.58
CA PRO A 231 13.58 3.17 -0.13
C PRO A 231 12.17 3.28 0.44
N SER A 232 11.70 2.29 1.22
CA SER A 232 10.37 2.36 1.85
C SER A 232 10.27 3.42 2.95
N THR A 233 11.42 3.90 3.47
CA THR A 233 11.47 4.99 4.45
C THR A 233 11.41 6.38 3.81
N SER A 234 11.68 6.46 2.50
CA SER A 234 11.72 7.71 1.75
C SER A 234 10.34 8.20 1.33
N LEU A 235 10.25 9.43 0.86
CA LEU A 235 9.00 10.00 0.34
C LEU A 235 8.36 9.10 -0.73
N ASN A 236 7.13 8.63 -0.47
CA ASN A 236 6.35 7.77 -1.35
C ASN A 236 5.76 8.56 -2.53
N LYS A 237 6.63 8.88 -3.48
CA LYS A 237 6.27 9.59 -4.72
C LYS A 237 5.25 8.82 -5.57
N LYS A 238 5.25 7.49 -5.47
CA LYS A 238 4.30 6.63 -6.20
C LYS A 238 2.88 6.86 -5.69
N LEU A 239 2.69 6.86 -4.37
CA LEU A 239 1.39 7.16 -3.76
C LEU A 239 0.94 8.59 -4.06
N ILE A 240 1.84 9.58 -3.94
CA ILE A 240 1.51 10.98 -4.24
C ILE A 240 1.03 11.15 -5.69
N LYS A 241 1.68 10.47 -6.64
CA LYS A 241 1.28 10.53 -8.06
C LYS A 241 -0.07 9.83 -8.31
N SER A 242 -0.48 8.92 -7.42
CA SER A 242 -1.71 8.14 -7.54
C SER A 242 -2.86 8.66 -6.67
N LEU A 243 -2.72 9.82 -6.04
CA LEU A 243 -3.76 10.54 -5.30
C LEU A 243 -4.18 11.77 -6.11
#